data_AF-A0A656Z6Q9-F1
#
_entry.id   AF-A0A656Z6Q9-F1
#
_cell.length_a   1.000
_cell.length_b   1.000
_cell.length_c   1.000
_cell.angle_alpha   90.00
_cell.angle_beta   90.00
_cell.angle_gamma   90.00
#
_symmetry.space_group_name_H-M   'P 1'
#
loop_
_entity.id
_entity.type
_entity.pdbx_description
1 polymer ?
#
loop_
_entity_poly.entity_id
_entity_poly.type
_entity_poly.pdbx_seq_one_letter_code
_entity_poly.pdbx_strand_id
1 'polypeptide(L)' 'MVGAIDVANNAIETPEEVANTLRKALQFVDADKLYPCTNCGMAPLSRRVATGKLKALTAGAEIIRRELSA' A
#
# COMPACT_ATOMS: atom_id res chain seq x y z
N MET A 1 9.33 3.45 -6.12
CA MET A 1 8.15 3.65 -5.26
C MET A 1 6.91 3.24 -6.04
N VAL A 2 6.01 2.46 -5.44
CA VAL A 2 4.77 2.01 -6.08
C VAL A 2 3.57 2.43 -5.23
N GLY A 3 2.66 3.19 -5.84
CA GLY A 3 1.42 3.62 -5.21
C GLY A 3 0.46 2.44 -5.01
N ALA A 4 0.15 2.12 -3.76
CA ALA A 4 -0.76 1.05 -3.37
C ALA A 4 -2.00 1.56 -2.61
N ILE A 5 -2.18 2.87 -2.57
CA ILE A 5 -3.31 3.55 -1.93
C ILE A 5 -3.89 4.54 -2.93
N ASP A 6 -5.17 4.38 -3.24
CA ASP A 6 -5.90 5.34 -4.06
C ASP A 6 -6.33 6.52 -3.20
N VAL A 7 -5.74 7.69 -3.47
CA VAL A 7 -6.03 8.93 -2.75
C VAL A 7 -7.11 9.76 -3.43
N ALA A 8 -7.64 9.32 -4.57
CA ALA A 8 -8.73 10.00 -5.29
C ALA A 8 -10.12 9.68 -4.73
N ASN A 9 -10.21 8.85 -3.67
CA ASN A 9 -11.47 8.50 -3.02
C ASN A 9 -11.30 8.32 -1.50
N ASN A 10 -12.43 8.20 -0.78
CA ASN A 10 -12.48 8.09 0.68
C ASN A 10 -12.56 6.65 1.21
N ALA A 11 -12.71 5.64 0.36
CA ALA A 11 -12.75 4.24 0.78
C ALA A 11 -11.37 3.83 1.30
N ILE A 12 -11.30 3.22 2.49
CA ILE A 12 -10.05 2.71 3.05
C ILE A 12 -9.82 1.32 2.49
N GLU A 13 -8.66 1.11 1.87
CA GLU A 13 -8.23 -0.18 1.35
C GLU A 13 -8.13 -1.21 2.48
N THR A 14 -8.41 -2.46 2.16
CA THR A 14 -8.05 -3.60 3.00
C THR A 14 -6.55 -3.90 2.89
N PRO A 15 -5.94 -4.52 3.92
CA PRO A 15 -4.55 -4.99 3.84
C PRO A 15 -4.29 -5.90 2.63
N GLU A 16 -5.26 -6.74 2.29
CA GLU A 16 -5.18 -7.68 1.17
C GLU A 16 -5.21 -6.98 -0.19
N GLU A 17 -6.00 -5.92 -0.37
CA GLU A 17 -6.00 -5.11 -1.60
C GLU A 17 -4.64 -4.44 -1.84
N VAL A 18 -4.05 -3.89 -0.77
CA VAL A 18 -2.69 -3.34 -0.80
C VAL A 18 -1.68 -4.43 -1.15
N ALA A 19 -1.71 -5.57 -0.44
CA ALA A 19 -0.79 -6.68 -0.68
C ALA A 19 -0.91 -7.22 -2.12
N ASN A 20 -2.12 -7.32 -2.66
CA ASN A 20 -2.35 -7.75 -4.04
C ASN A 20 -1.71 -6.79 -5.05
N THR A 21 -1.74 -5.48 -4.79
CA THR A 21 -1.07 -4.48 -5.64
C THR A 21 0.45 -4.66 -5.58
N LEU A 22 1.01 -4.84 -4.39
CA LEU A 22 2.44 -5.06 -4.19
C LEU A 22 2.91 -6.38 -4.82
N ARG A 23 2.12 -7.47 -4.70
CA ARG A 23 2.43 -8.77 -5.32
C ARG A 23 2.48 -8.68 -6.84
N LYS A 24 1.59 -7.89 -7.45
CA LYS A 24 1.65 -7.60 -8.89
C LYS A 24 2.91 -6.82 -9.25
N ALA A 25 3.29 -5.82 -8.45
CA ALA A 25 4.50 -5.03 -8.69
C ALA A 25 5.79 -5.86 -8.58
N LEU A 26 5.85 -6.83 -7.66
CA LEU A 26 6.99 -7.74 -7.50
C LEU A 26 7.27 -8.63 -8.72
N GLN A 27 6.33 -8.73 -9.67
CA GLN A 27 6.57 -9.41 -10.95
C GLN A 27 7.51 -8.61 -11.88
N PHE A 28 7.69 -7.31 -11.60
CA PHE A 28 8.40 -6.37 -12.47
C PHE A 28 9.55 -5.64 -11.76
N VAL A 29 9.62 -5.72 -10.43
CA VAL A 29 10.60 -5.01 -9.61
C VAL A 29 11.12 -5.95 -8.52
N ASP A 30 12.44 -6.02 -8.37
CA ASP A 30 13.08 -6.77 -7.29
C ASP A 30 12.58 -6.30 -5.91
N ALA A 31 12.42 -7.24 -4.98
CA ALA A 31 11.85 -6.96 -3.66
C ALA A 31 12.63 -5.90 -2.86
N ASP A 32 13.96 -5.86 -3.00
CA ASP A 32 14.84 -4.88 -2.34
C ASP A 32 14.76 -3.47 -2.94
N LYS A 33 14.13 -3.31 -4.11
CA LYS A 33 13.91 -2.03 -4.81
C LYS A 33 12.45 -1.57 -4.73
N LEU A 34 11.55 -2.38 -4.18
CA LEU A 34 10.15 -2.03 -4.03
C LEU A 34 9.92 -1.20 -2.76
N TYR A 35 9.45 0.03 -2.94
CA TYR A 35 9.02 0.91 -1.86
C TYR A 35 7.51 1.13 -1.95
N PRO A 36 6.70 0.49 -1.09
CA PRO A 36 5.26 0.73 -1.00
C PRO A 36 4.98 2.19 -0.61
N CYS A 37 4.15 2.88 -1.38
CA CYS A 37 3.76 4.27 -1.09
C CYS A 37 2.29 4.52 -1.43
N THR A 38 1.85 5.78 -1.32
CA THR A 38 0.54 6.23 -1.78
C THR A 38 0.62 6.69 -3.24
N ASN A 39 -0.51 6.69 -3.97
CA ASN A 39 -0.52 7.17 -5.37
C ASN A 39 -0.09 8.64 -5.49
N CYS A 40 -0.47 9.47 -4.52
CA CYS A 40 -0.11 10.89 -4.44
C CYS A 40 -0.20 11.38 -2.97
N GLY A 41 -0.15 12.70 -2.77
CA GLY A 41 -0.36 13.33 -1.47
C GLY A 41 -1.79 13.15 -0.94
N MET A 42 -1.94 13.26 0.38
CA MET A 42 -3.22 13.05 1.08
C MET A 42 -3.78 14.34 1.69
N ALA A 43 -3.23 15.51 1.33
CA ALA A 43 -3.65 16.81 1.86
C ALA A 43 -5.17 17.09 1.72
N PRO A 44 -5.86 16.65 0.65
CA PRO A 44 -7.31 16.82 0.53
C PRO A 44 -8.16 15.86 1.39
N LEU A 45 -7.57 14.80 1.96
CA LEU A 45 -8.31 13.77 2.70
C LEU A 45 -8.47 14.15 4.17
N SER A 46 -9.60 13.73 4.76
CA SER A 46 -9.77 13.86 6.21
C SER A 46 -8.71 13.05 6.96
N ARG A 47 -8.31 13.51 8.15
CA ARG A 47 -7.29 12.83 8.97
C ARG A 47 -7.66 11.37 9.30
N ARG A 48 -8.96 11.10 9.50
CA ARG A 48 -9.46 9.73 9.76
C ARG A 48 -9.24 8.83 8.55
N VAL A 49 -9.62 9.28 7.35
CA VAL A 49 -9.42 8.53 6.10
C VAL A 49 -7.94 8.31 5.87
N ALA A 50 -7.13 9.37 5.98
CA ALA A 50 -5.69 9.27 5.74
C ALA A 50 -5.01 8.29 6.70
N THR A 51 -5.34 8.34 8.00
CA THR A 51 -4.80 7.40 8.99
C THR A 51 -5.22 5.95 8.69
N GLY A 52 -6.47 5.74 8.28
CA GLY A 52 -6.97 4.41 7.91
C GLY A 52 -6.22 3.82 6.72
N LYS A 53 -6.06 4.61 5.65
CA LYS A 53 -5.31 4.22 4.45
C LYS A 53 -3.83 3.93 4.75
N LEU A 54 -3.19 4.73 5.61
CA LEU A 54 -1.79 4.46 6.02
C LEU A 54 -1.67 3.18 6.86
N LYS A 55 -2.65 2.87 7.72
CA LYS A 55 -2.69 1.58 8.43
C LYS A 55 -2.84 0.41 7.46
N ALA A 56 -3.70 0.53 6.45
CA ALA A 56 -3.84 -0.46 5.39
C ALA A 56 -2.54 -0.66 4.62
N LEU A 57 -1.84 0.43 4.26
CA LEU A 57 -0.54 0.38 3.59
C LEU A 57 0.49 -0.42 4.41
N THR A 58 0.62 -0.11 5.71
CA THR A 58 1.57 -0.81 6.59
C THR A 58 1.21 -2.28 6.74
N ALA A 59 -0.08 -2.61 6.93
CA ALA A 59 -0.55 -3.97 7.10
C ALA A 59 -0.39 -4.81 5.82
N GLY A 60 -0.72 -4.26 4.66
CA GLY A 60 -0.53 -4.94 3.37
C GLY A 60 0.96 -5.18 3.05
N ALA A 61 1.82 -4.20 3.36
CA ALA A 61 3.26 -4.38 3.22
C ALA A 61 3.82 -5.47 4.17
N GLU A 62 3.25 -5.60 5.38
CA GLU A 62 3.63 -6.64 6.34
C GLU A 62 3.28 -8.05 5.84
N ILE A 63 2.12 -8.22 5.20
CA ILE A 63 1.74 -9.49 4.55
C ILE A 63 2.83 -9.91 3.56
N ILE A 64 3.23 -8.99 2.66
CA ILE A 64 4.26 -9.26 1.66
C ILE A 64 5.62 -9.55 2.29
N ARG A 65 6.02 -8.82 3.35
CA ARG A 65 7.28 -9.11 4.06
C ARG A 65 7.32 -10.53 4.62
N ARG A 66 6.20 -11.00 5.19
CA ARG A 66 6.10 -12.37 5.71
C ARG A 66 6.16 -13.40 4.59
N GLU A 67 5.49 -13.16 3.47
CA GLU A 67 5.54 -14.03 2.29
C GLU A 67 6.95 -14.16 1.72
N LEU A 68 7.75 -13.09 1.74
CA LEU A 68 9.13 -13.10 1.24
C LEU A 68 10.15 -13.70 2.21
N SER A 69 9.79 -13.85 3.48
CA SER A 69 10.66 -14.41 4.53
C SER A 69 10.38 -15.89 4.82
N ALA A 70 9.38 -16.48 4.14
CA ALA A 70 9.01 -17.90 4.23
C ALA A 70 9.76 -18.72 3.18
#